data_AF-A0A2D5KAX1-F1
#
_entry.id   AF-A0A2D5KAX1-F1
#
_cell.length_a   1.000
_cell.length_b   1.000
_cell.length_c   1.000
_cell.angle_alpha   90.00
_cell.angle_beta   90.00
_cell.angle_gamma   90.00
#
_symmetry.space_group_name_H-M   'P 1'
#
loop_
_entity.id
_entity.type
_entity.pdbx_description
1 polymer ?
#
loop_
_entity_poly.entity_id
_entity_poly.type
_entity_poly.pdbx_seq_one_letter_code
_entity_poly.pdbx_strand_id
1 'polypeptide(L)'
;MAVLLYKERLFADASHYAFHTINSGFFHVEHGRIVLALSQIVPLIGYYLHLPLQWLLVLSSVGHEVFYYGIFLLLFYKLKDIEASIALLMIHLVGQFWTYFVPMLEISYGSALAILFYSLLRKNKFKDEKWWILLLIIEWFIMFSHPLNALFIPLILVYDFLRRGWQHRIHTSGWFFFVIAIIVRLLNSDSYDRGKVDMALESVSLGLFSGDYWIEVFELLITYYFDIIIFLVINVIALFFKKRFFYLALLFTSTISLLFLVSLIFPINQYGYYSEVLLLSVVFIVIFYTFFIVFETVNKQVKNIIVSIAVLIAIVRLIFILDSGKSMVQRIDQIDRLVDYTQTIESSKFLIRTENFEKKYSLMTWANPIEALLFSAIDGKNATRTIISEKDLNYQDNSKLINDTSFIFRMFELEPHSFLNERFFKLNKSPYIELNTSKYEVEASEIKDSVSVSFLHAENGLTFQKGDTVLHQVLITNKSGYKIPSAVERQTFIACHWFNEDGSVYRWDGIRTLFEVDIINQYTQDIKLAIPEEPGNYFLQADIVIEGKMWFELKDKVKVVVN
;
A
#
# COMPACT_ATOMS: atom_id res chain seq x y z
N MET A 1 -4.64 -2.35 -14.94
CA MET A 1 -4.69 -2.42 -13.47
C MET A 1 -4.44 -1.05 -12.84
N ALA A 2 -3.33 -0.37 -13.10
CA ALA A 2 -3.02 0.94 -12.48
C ALA A 2 -4.07 2.06 -12.69
N VAL A 3 -4.73 2.09 -13.86
CA VAL A 3 -5.84 3.02 -14.14
C VAL A 3 -7.11 2.65 -13.39
N LEU A 4 -7.45 1.36 -13.34
CA LEU A 4 -8.70 0.87 -12.74
C LEU A 4 -8.66 0.94 -11.21
N LEU A 5 -7.51 0.60 -10.62
CA LEU A 5 -7.29 0.57 -9.18
C LEU A 5 -6.54 1.83 -8.68
N TYR A 6 -6.81 3.00 -9.26
CA TYR A 6 -6.00 4.19 -8.99
C TYR A 6 -6.22 4.72 -7.56
N LYS A 7 -7.42 4.56 -6.97
CA LYS A 7 -7.69 4.96 -5.58
C LYS A 7 -7.00 4.01 -4.59
N GLU A 8 -7.10 2.71 -4.83
CA GLU A 8 -6.44 1.65 -4.05
C GLU A 8 -4.92 1.82 -4.08
N ARG A 9 -4.38 2.30 -5.22
CA ARG A 9 -2.97 2.65 -5.39
C ARG A 9 -2.56 3.99 -4.80
N LEU A 10 -3.42 4.66 -4.04
CA LEU A 10 -3.07 5.86 -3.28
C LEU A 10 -3.02 5.55 -1.78
N PHE A 11 -2.73 4.31 -1.41
CA PHE A 11 -2.60 3.93 -0.01
C PHE A 11 -1.34 4.54 0.64
N ALA A 12 -1.48 5.06 1.86
CA ALA A 12 -0.37 5.52 2.69
C ALA A 12 0.54 6.58 2.00
N ASP A 13 1.84 6.31 1.86
CA ASP A 13 2.81 7.26 1.30
C ASP A 13 2.41 7.76 -0.10
N ALA A 14 1.72 6.93 -0.89
CA ALA A 14 1.29 7.28 -2.24
C ALA A 14 0.28 8.44 -2.26
N SER A 15 -0.71 8.47 -1.35
CA SER A 15 -1.65 9.61 -1.26
C SER A 15 -0.93 10.87 -0.81
N HIS A 16 0.01 10.75 0.12
CA HIS A 16 0.79 11.88 0.62
C HIS A 16 1.60 12.56 -0.51
N TYR A 17 2.40 11.79 -1.27
CA TYR A 17 3.17 12.35 -2.38
C TYR A 17 2.27 12.88 -3.51
N ALA A 18 1.18 12.17 -3.83
CA ALA A 18 0.22 12.64 -4.82
C ALA A 18 -0.42 13.96 -4.38
N PHE A 19 -0.82 14.08 -3.12
CA PHE A 19 -1.39 15.29 -2.55
C PHE A 19 -0.41 16.46 -2.66
N HIS A 20 0.82 16.34 -2.14
CA HIS A 20 1.77 17.46 -2.16
C HIS A 20 2.11 17.92 -3.59
N THR A 21 2.24 16.96 -4.52
CA THR A 21 2.49 17.25 -5.94
C THR A 21 1.34 18.07 -6.55
N ILE A 22 0.10 17.67 -6.29
CA ILE A 22 -1.10 18.34 -6.82
C ILE A 22 -1.36 19.66 -6.11
N ASN A 23 -1.15 19.71 -4.79
CA ASN A 23 -1.42 20.86 -3.96
C ASN A 23 -0.44 22.01 -4.28
N SER A 24 0.86 21.72 -4.37
CA SER A 24 1.87 22.73 -4.69
C SER A 24 2.02 23.01 -6.19
N GLY A 25 1.66 22.07 -7.06
CA GLY A 25 1.98 22.14 -8.49
C GLY A 25 3.48 21.98 -8.78
N PHE A 26 4.25 21.44 -7.84
CA PHE A 26 5.69 21.25 -7.96
C PHE A 26 6.14 19.93 -7.34
N PHE A 27 7.42 19.58 -7.51
CA PHE A 27 7.98 18.37 -6.92
C PHE A 27 8.02 18.44 -5.39
N HIS A 28 7.69 17.34 -4.73
CA HIS A 28 7.82 17.14 -3.29
C HIS A 28 8.85 16.03 -3.00
N VAL A 29 9.89 16.33 -2.25
CA VAL A 29 10.96 15.37 -1.91
C VAL A 29 11.18 15.39 -0.41
N GLU A 30 11.08 14.22 0.23
CA GLU A 30 11.34 14.07 1.66
C GLU A 30 12.63 13.28 1.91
N HIS A 31 13.28 13.54 3.05
CA HIS A 31 14.45 12.80 3.52
C HIS A 31 15.61 12.71 2.51
N GLY A 32 15.75 13.73 1.65
CA GLY A 32 16.76 13.75 0.57
C GLY A 32 16.55 12.70 -0.51
N ARG A 33 15.38 12.06 -0.58
CA ARG A 33 15.04 10.96 -1.52
C ARG A 33 14.69 11.49 -2.91
N ILE A 34 15.64 12.14 -3.58
CA ILE A 34 15.42 12.89 -4.84
C ILE A 34 14.80 12.06 -5.98
N VAL A 35 14.95 10.73 -5.93
CA VAL A 35 14.37 9.83 -6.94
C VAL A 35 12.84 9.89 -6.99
N LEU A 36 12.20 10.29 -5.88
CA LEU A 36 10.75 10.46 -5.80
C LEU A 36 10.22 11.47 -6.80
N ALA A 37 11.01 12.48 -7.17
CA ALA A 37 10.63 13.44 -8.21
C ALA A 37 10.28 12.76 -9.53
N LEU A 38 10.92 11.62 -9.86
CA LEU A 38 10.63 10.86 -11.09
C LEU A 38 9.20 10.33 -11.12
N SER A 39 8.65 9.97 -9.95
CA SER A 39 7.27 9.49 -9.81
C SER A 39 6.21 10.58 -10.07
N GLN A 40 6.61 11.85 -9.93
CA GLN A 40 5.71 13.00 -9.95
C GLN A 40 5.67 13.71 -11.31
N ILE A 41 6.56 13.34 -12.25
CA ILE A 41 6.63 13.96 -13.59
C ILE A 41 5.28 13.85 -14.31
N VAL A 42 4.68 12.66 -14.33
CA VAL A 42 3.44 12.39 -15.06
C VAL A 42 2.24 13.16 -14.48
N PRO A 43 1.95 13.14 -13.17
CA PRO A 43 0.88 13.97 -12.61
C PRO A 43 1.16 15.48 -12.74
N LEU A 44 2.41 15.94 -12.67
CA LEU A 44 2.73 17.37 -12.89
C LEU A 44 2.43 17.81 -14.33
N ILE A 45 2.73 16.99 -15.33
CA ILE A 45 2.33 17.28 -16.72
C ILE A 45 0.80 17.47 -16.77
N GLY A 46 0.03 16.58 -16.14
CA GLY A 46 -1.42 16.72 -16.04
C GLY A 46 -1.87 18.00 -15.33
N TYR A 47 -1.17 18.38 -14.26
CA TYR A 47 -1.45 19.59 -13.49
C TYR A 47 -1.34 20.85 -14.35
N TYR A 48 -0.23 20.98 -15.09
CA TYR A 48 0.02 22.11 -16.00
C TYR A 48 -0.86 22.10 -17.26
N LEU A 49 -1.38 20.94 -17.65
CA LEU A 49 -2.42 20.82 -18.69
C LEU A 49 -3.83 21.13 -18.19
N HIS A 50 -3.96 21.61 -16.95
CA HIS A 50 -5.22 21.96 -16.32
C HIS A 50 -6.26 20.81 -16.24
N LEU A 51 -5.81 19.55 -16.12
CA LEU A 51 -6.70 18.40 -15.95
C LEU A 51 -7.44 18.43 -14.59
N PRO A 52 -8.68 17.89 -14.49
CA PRO A 52 -9.41 17.83 -13.23
C PRO A 52 -8.79 16.81 -12.27
N LEU A 53 -9.10 16.93 -10.97
CA LEU A 53 -8.43 16.20 -9.90
C LEU A 53 -8.41 14.68 -10.13
N GLN A 54 -9.53 14.08 -10.54
CA GLN A 54 -9.62 12.64 -10.82
C GLN A 54 -8.52 12.17 -11.78
N TRP A 55 -8.28 12.91 -12.87
CA TRP A 55 -7.23 12.56 -13.83
C TRP A 55 -5.83 12.73 -13.24
N LEU A 56 -5.61 13.71 -12.36
CA LEU A 56 -4.33 13.85 -11.66
C LEU A 56 -4.05 12.66 -10.75
N LEU A 57 -5.07 12.15 -10.04
CA LEU A 57 -4.95 10.95 -9.21
C LEU A 57 -4.67 9.70 -10.06
N VAL A 58 -5.34 9.55 -11.21
CA VAL A 58 -5.04 8.48 -12.16
C VAL A 58 -3.60 8.58 -12.67
N LEU A 59 -3.14 9.78 -13.04
CA LEU A 59 -1.78 10.02 -13.51
C LEU A 59 -0.73 9.78 -12.41
N SER A 60 -1.04 10.07 -11.14
CA SER A 60 -0.19 9.73 -9.99
C SER A 60 -0.01 8.22 -9.86
N SER A 61 -1.07 7.43 -10.03
CA SER A 61 -0.99 5.96 -10.01
C SER A 61 -0.22 5.39 -11.23
N VAL A 62 -0.51 5.91 -12.43
CA VAL A 62 0.06 5.43 -13.70
C VAL A 62 1.50 5.88 -13.91
N GLY A 63 1.92 7.01 -13.32
CA GLY A 63 3.27 7.56 -13.47
C GLY A 63 4.37 6.56 -13.11
N HIS A 64 4.14 5.75 -12.07
CA HIS A 64 5.04 4.66 -11.69
C HIS A 64 5.24 3.64 -12.83
N GLU A 65 4.16 3.19 -13.46
CA GLU A 65 4.25 2.22 -14.57
C GLU A 65 4.87 2.84 -15.82
N VAL A 66 4.59 4.11 -16.10
CA VAL A 66 5.19 4.85 -17.21
C VAL A 66 6.71 4.95 -17.05
N PHE A 67 7.21 5.15 -15.82
CA PHE A 67 8.64 5.15 -15.55
C PHE A 67 9.28 3.78 -15.86
N TYR A 68 8.73 2.69 -15.32
CA TYR A 68 9.24 1.33 -15.58
C TYR A 68 9.16 0.98 -17.07
N TYR A 69 8.05 1.31 -17.73
CA TYR A 69 7.88 1.06 -19.15
C TYR A 69 8.87 1.90 -19.99
N GLY A 70 9.13 3.15 -19.61
CA GLY A 70 10.12 4.00 -20.26
C GLY A 70 11.54 3.42 -20.20
N ILE A 71 11.95 2.91 -19.03
CA ILE A 71 13.24 2.20 -18.90
C ILE A 71 13.22 0.91 -19.71
N PHE A 72 12.12 0.15 -19.69
CA PHE A 72 12.00 -1.07 -20.49
C PHE A 72 12.22 -0.79 -21.99
N LEU A 73 11.57 0.24 -22.54
CA LEU A 73 11.75 0.62 -23.95
C LEU A 73 13.21 1.02 -24.26
N LEU A 74 13.85 1.75 -23.34
CA LEU A 74 15.26 2.13 -23.45
C LEU A 74 16.18 0.90 -23.47
N LEU A 75 15.98 -0.05 -22.56
CA LEU A 75 16.75 -1.28 -22.48
C LEU A 75 16.52 -2.18 -23.71
N PHE A 76 15.26 -2.40 -24.07
CA PHE A 76 14.87 -3.36 -25.09
C PHE A 76 15.17 -2.85 -26.51
N TYR A 77 14.74 -1.64 -26.86
CA TYR A 77 14.85 -1.13 -28.23
C TYR A 77 16.18 -0.40 -28.48
N LYS A 78 16.59 0.49 -27.57
CA LYS A 78 17.76 1.35 -27.78
C LYS A 78 19.07 0.68 -27.39
N LEU A 79 19.12 0.01 -26.23
CA LEU A 79 20.32 -0.72 -25.78
C LEU A 79 20.38 -2.16 -26.29
N LYS A 80 19.26 -2.72 -26.74
CA LYS A 80 19.14 -4.12 -27.18
C LYS A 80 19.70 -5.08 -26.11
N ASP A 81 19.35 -4.79 -24.86
CA ASP A 81 19.73 -5.58 -23.69
C ASP A 81 18.51 -6.36 -23.19
N ILE A 82 18.30 -7.54 -23.78
CA ILE A 82 17.15 -8.39 -23.47
C ILE A 82 17.23 -8.87 -22.01
N GLU A 83 18.42 -9.22 -21.51
CA GLU A 83 18.56 -9.68 -20.13
C GLU A 83 18.22 -8.57 -19.13
N ALA A 84 18.69 -7.34 -19.36
CA ALA A 84 18.32 -6.20 -18.51
C ALA A 84 16.82 -5.89 -18.59
N SER A 85 16.22 -6.05 -19.77
CA SER A 85 14.79 -5.83 -19.97
C SER A 85 13.95 -6.82 -19.16
N ILE A 86 14.34 -8.10 -19.13
CA ILE A 86 13.67 -9.11 -18.30
C ILE A 86 13.94 -8.85 -16.82
N ALA A 87 15.18 -8.54 -16.44
CA ALA A 87 15.54 -8.23 -15.06
C ALA A 87 14.72 -7.06 -14.50
N LEU A 88 14.51 -6.00 -15.29
CA LEU A 88 13.66 -4.86 -14.92
C LEU A 88 12.21 -5.28 -14.63
N LEU A 89 11.63 -6.14 -15.47
CA LEU A 89 10.28 -6.66 -15.25
C LEU A 89 10.22 -7.55 -13.99
N MET A 90 11.27 -8.33 -13.74
CA MET A 90 11.31 -9.21 -12.58
C MET A 90 11.48 -8.45 -11.26
N ILE A 91 12.33 -7.43 -11.18
CA ILE A 91 12.40 -6.61 -9.96
C ILE A 91 11.13 -5.82 -9.69
N HIS A 92 10.28 -5.62 -10.71
CA HIS A 92 8.98 -4.96 -10.56
C HIS A 92 7.90 -5.90 -10.01
N LEU A 93 8.05 -7.22 -10.18
CA LEU A 93 7.00 -8.20 -9.85
C LEU A 93 7.37 -9.20 -8.75
N VAL A 94 8.65 -9.58 -8.65
CA VAL A 94 9.13 -10.58 -7.69
C VAL A 94 9.04 -10.02 -6.28
N GLY A 95 8.49 -10.82 -5.37
CA GLY A 95 8.24 -10.42 -3.99
C GLY A 95 7.13 -9.39 -3.78
N GLN A 96 6.40 -8.98 -4.83
CA GLN A 96 5.37 -7.94 -4.73
C GLN A 96 4.03 -8.50 -4.22
N PHE A 97 3.44 -7.80 -3.24
CA PHE A 97 2.05 -7.95 -2.77
C PHE A 97 1.42 -6.57 -2.54
N TRP A 98 1.75 -5.92 -1.43
CA TRP A 98 1.16 -4.64 -1.00
C TRP A 98 1.81 -3.46 -1.68
N THR A 99 3.09 -3.56 -2.03
CA THR A 99 3.83 -2.45 -2.65
C THR A 99 3.28 -2.06 -4.02
N TYR A 100 2.47 -2.93 -4.66
CA TYR A 100 1.68 -2.54 -5.84
C TYR A 100 0.68 -1.41 -5.53
N PHE A 101 0.11 -1.37 -4.33
CA PHE A 101 -0.88 -0.38 -3.89
C PHE A 101 -0.25 0.88 -3.27
N VAL A 102 1.08 0.91 -3.17
CA VAL A 102 1.85 2.08 -2.73
C VAL A 102 2.89 2.42 -3.81
N PRO A 103 2.47 2.87 -5.01
CA PRO A 103 3.39 3.45 -5.98
C PRO A 103 4.06 4.68 -5.34
N MET A 104 5.20 5.12 -5.89
CA MET A 104 6.01 6.22 -5.34
C MET A 104 6.91 5.84 -4.16
N LEU A 105 7.28 4.56 -4.02
CA LEU A 105 8.33 4.13 -3.10
C LEU A 105 9.72 4.37 -3.70
N GLU A 106 10.55 5.17 -3.04
CA GLU A 106 11.88 5.55 -3.54
C GLU A 106 12.77 4.34 -3.84
N ILE A 107 12.67 3.29 -3.02
CA ILE A 107 13.51 2.10 -3.10
C ILE A 107 13.34 1.36 -4.44
N SER A 108 12.11 1.33 -4.97
CA SER A 108 11.77 0.67 -6.23
C SER A 108 12.42 1.37 -7.43
N TYR A 109 12.37 2.70 -7.47
CA TYR A 109 12.99 3.49 -8.54
C TYR A 109 14.52 3.33 -8.54
N GLY A 110 15.15 3.29 -7.36
CA GLY A 110 16.59 3.03 -7.26
C GLY A 110 17.00 1.66 -7.82
N SER A 111 16.23 0.61 -7.55
CA SER A 111 16.45 -0.72 -8.11
C SER A 111 16.32 -0.74 -9.65
N ALA A 112 15.31 -0.08 -10.20
CA ALA A 112 15.12 0.05 -11.65
C ALA A 112 16.28 0.80 -12.32
N LEU A 113 16.74 1.89 -11.69
CA LEU A 113 17.89 2.65 -12.15
C LEU A 113 19.20 1.85 -12.05
N ALA A 114 19.36 0.98 -11.07
CA ALA A 114 20.53 0.11 -10.95
C ALA A 114 20.62 -0.93 -12.09
N ILE A 115 19.48 -1.46 -12.56
CA ILE A 115 19.44 -2.29 -13.77
C ILE A 115 19.88 -1.50 -15.00
N LEU A 116 19.37 -0.27 -15.16
CA LEU A 116 19.77 0.60 -16.26
C LEU A 116 21.26 0.97 -16.19
N PHE A 117 21.76 1.29 -15.00
CA PHE A 117 23.16 1.62 -14.74
C PHE A 117 24.08 0.49 -15.22
N TYR A 118 23.83 -0.75 -14.77
CA TYR A 118 24.66 -1.88 -15.20
C TYR A 118 24.51 -2.19 -16.70
N SER A 119 23.31 -2.05 -17.27
CA SER A 119 23.10 -2.24 -18.71
C SER A 119 23.94 -1.26 -19.55
N LEU A 120 23.98 0.02 -19.16
CA LEU A 120 24.81 1.04 -19.81
C LEU A 120 26.31 0.71 -19.71
N LEU A 121 26.76 0.23 -18.56
CA LEU A 121 28.15 -0.22 -18.35
C LEU A 121 28.51 -1.40 -19.26
N ARG A 122 27.74 -2.50 -19.22
CA ARG A 122 28.04 -3.72 -20.00
C ARG A 122 27.93 -3.51 -21.51
N LYS A 123 27.08 -2.57 -21.97
CA LYS A 123 26.98 -2.17 -23.38
C LYS A 123 28.02 -1.13 -23.81
N ASN A 124 29.02 -0.86 -22.95
CA ASN A 124 30.12 0.08 -23.19
C ASN A 124 29.68 1.51 -23.53
N LYS A 125 28.50 1.94 -23.06
CA LYS A 125 27.96 3.27 -23.36
C LYS A 125 28.79 4.39 -22.71
N PHE A 126 29.44 4.11 -21.59
CA PHE A 126 30.36 5.02 -20.88
C PHE A 126 31.53 5.57 -21.74
N LYS A 127 31.80 5.01 -22.93
CA LYS A 127 32.82 5.55 -23.84
C LYS A 127 32.40 6.89 -24.45
N ASP A 128 31.10 7.07 -24.67
CA ASP A 128 30.48 8.32 -25.11
C ASP A 128 30.22 9.22 -23.89
N GLU A 129 30.63 10.49 -23.98
CA GLU A 129 30.54 11.46 -22.89
C GLU A 129 29.11 11.66 -22.39
N LYS A 130 28.11 11.69 -23.28
CA LYS A 130 26.72 11.93 -22.90
C LYS A 130 26.19 10.80 -22.03
N TRP A 131 26.54 9.57 -22.38
CA TRP A 131 26.14 8.38 -21.65
C TRP A 131 26.94 8.19 -20.36
N TRP A 132 28.20 8.61 -20.34
CA TRP A 132 29.01 8.63 -19.13
C TRP A 132 28.48 9.63 -18.11
N ILE A 133 28.11 10.84 -18.54
CA ILE A 133 27.45 11.82 -17.66
C ILE A 133 26.12 11.25 -17.15
N LEU A 134 25.31 10.65 -18.03
CA LEU A 134 24.06 10.00 -17.62
C LEU A 134 24.30 8.88 -16.60
N LEU A 135 25.36 8.08 -16.74
CA LEU A 135 25.73 7.05 -15.77
C LEU A 135 25.99 7.63 -14.38
N LEU A 136 26.76 8.73 -14.28
CA LEU A 136 27.03 9.41 -13.00
C LEU A 136 25.77 10.02 -12.38
N ILE A 137 24.88 10.57 -13.21
CA ILE A 137 23.57 11.06 -12.75
C ILE A 137 22.73 9.90 -12.21
N ILE A 138 22.65 8.79 -12.94
CA ILE A 138 21.91 7.59 -12.51
C ILE A 138 22.48 7.04 -11.19
N GLU A 139 23.80 6.95 -11.07
CA GLU A 139 24.47 6.56 -9.84
C GLU A 139 24.05 7.45 -8.67
N TRP A 140 24.03 8.77 -8.87
CA TRP A 140 23.55 9.73 -7.87
C TRP A 140 22.11 9.46 -7.45
N PHE A 141 21.20 9.24 -8.41
CA PHE A 141 19.81 8.89 -8.10
C PHE A 141 19.67 7.56 -7.35
N ILE A 142 20.50 6.56 -7.64
CA ILE A 142 20.52 5.29 -6.89
C ILE A 142 20.96 5.55 -5.45
N MET A 143 22.04 6.32 -5.25
CA MET A 143 22.58 6.62 -3.93
C MET A 143 21.62 7.42 -3.04
N PHE A 144 20.84 8.31 -3.63
CA PHE A 144 19.80 9.12 -2.97
C PHE A 144 18.39 8.56 -3.16
N SER A 145 18.25 7.27 -3.51
CA SER A 145 16.96 6.60 -3.46
C SER A 145 16.66 6.13 -2.04
N HIS A 146 17.39 5.12 -1.56
CA HIS A 146 17.25 4.55 -0.23
C HIS A 146 18.63 4.14 0.32
N PRO A 147 18.91 4.15 1.65
CA PRO A 147 20.22 3.74 2.16
C PRO A 147 20.65 2.35 1.71
N LEU A 148 19.72 1.39 1.66
CA LEU A 148 20.01 0.02 1.22
C LEU A 148 20.43 -0.05 -0.26
N ASN A 149 19.84 0.79 -1.11
CA ASN A 149 20.17 0.82 -2.55
C ASN A 149 21.57 1.36 -2.82
N ALA A 150 22.17 2.10 -1.88
CA ALA A 150 23.56 2.54 -2.00
C ALA A 150 24.51 1.33 -2.15
N LEU A 151 24.16 0.16 -1.59
CA LEU A 151 24.96 -1.06 -1.68
C LEU A 151 24.96 -1.68 -3.08
N PHE A 152 24.05 -1.28 -3.96
CA PHE A 152 24.03 -1.75 -5.34
C PHE A 152 25.24 -1.24 -6.11
N ILE A 153 25.71 -0.02 -5.84
CA ILE A 153 26.83 0.59 -6.56
C ILE A 153 28.14 -0.18 -6.32
N PRO A 154 28.59 -0.43 -5.06
CA PRO A 154 29.74 -1.29 -4.80
C PRO A 154 29.61 -2.67 -5.42
N LEU A 155 28.44 -3.31 -5.31
CA LEU A 155 28.19 -4.64 -5.90
C LEU A 155 28.41 -4.62 -7.42
N ILE A 156 27.82 -3.64 -8.11
CA ILE A 156 27.92 -3.52 -9.57
C ILE A 156 29.35 -3.17 -9.99
N LEU A 157 30.03 -2.25 -9.31
CA LEU A 157 31.41 -1.85 -9.63
C LEU A 157 32.40 -2.99 -9.38
N VAL A 158 32.28 -3.72 -8.27
CA VAL A 158 33.11 -4.90 -7.99
C VAL A 158 32.86 -5.98 -9.05
N TYR A 159 31.61 -6.25 -9.39
CA TYR A 159 31.29 -7.22 -10.42
C TYR A 159 31.87 -6.82 -11.80
N ASP A 160 31.74 -5.54 -12.17
CA ASP A 160 32.28 -5.04 -13.42
C ASP A 160 33.81 -5.14 -13.48
N PHE A 161 34.48 -4.82 -12.37
CA PHE A 161 35.93 -4.98 -12.20
C PHE A 161 36.37 -6.42 -12.41
N LEU A 162 35.65 -7.38 -11.82
CA LEU A 162 35.98 -8.81 -11.95
C LEU A 162 35.84 -9.31 -13.39
N ARG A 163 34.97 -8.69 -14.18
CA ARG A 163 34.73 -9.06 -15.57
C ARG A 163 35.73 -8.43 -16.54
N ARG A 164 36.06 -7.14 -16.35
CA ARG A 164 36.80 -6.33 -17.34
C ARG A 164 38.12 -5.76 -16.82
N GLY A 165 38.49 -6.04 -15.57
CA GLY A 165 39.58 -5.37 -14.88
C GLY A 165 39.27 -3.91 -14.57
N TRP A 166 40.26 -3.21 -14.02
CA TRP A 166 40.12 -1.80 -13.67
C TRP A 166 39.99 -0.92 -14.91
N GLN A 167 38.81 -0.32 -15.07
CA GLN A 167 38.52 0.70 -16.07
C GLN A 167 38.51 2.07 -15.38
N HIS A 168 39.56 2.88 -15.56
CA HIS A 168 39.72 4.16 -14.85
C HIS A 168 38.50 5.09 -15.00
N ARG A 169 37.89 5.14 -16.20
CA ARG A 169 36.73 5.98 -16.48
C ARG A 169 35.43 5.52 -15.79
N ILE A 170 35.37 4.28 -15.29
CA ILE A 170 34.20 3.75 -14.57
C ILE A 170 34.51 3.67 -13.09
N HIS A 171 35.57 2.95 -12.73
CA HIS A 171 35.84 2.58 -11.35
C HIS A 171 36.38 3.77 -10.55
N THR A 172 37.29 4.57 -11.11
CA THR A 172 37.78 5.75 -10.40
C THR A 172 36.67 6.78 -10.23
N SER A 173 35.92 7.09 -11.30
CA SER A 173 34.84 8.07 -11.21
C SER A 173 33.67 7.57 -10.36
N GLY A 174 33.28 6.30 -10.49
CA GLY A 174 32.20 5.69 -9.72
C GLY A 174 32.55 5.64 -8.23
N TRP A 175 33.71 5.12 -7.85
CA TRP A 175 34.12 5.13 -6.43
C TRP A 175 34.24 6.55 -5.87
N PHE A 176 34.73 7.51 -6.66
CA PHE A 176 34.77 8.92 -6.26
C PHE A 176 33.36 9.49 -6.02
N PHE A 177 32.42 9.28 -6.94
CA PHE A 177 31.03 9.71 -6.80
C PHE A 177 30.32 9.01 -5.64
N PHE A 178 30.55 7.71 -5.46
CA PHE A 178 30.06 6.94 -4.34
C PHE A 178 30.50 7.55 -3.00
N VAL A 179 31.80 7.83 -2.82
CA VAL A 179 32.33 8.42 -1.59
C VAL A 179 31.75 9.81 -1.35
N ILE A 180 31.65 10.65 -2.39
CA ILE A 180 31.03 11.97 -2.28
C ILE A 180 29.57 11.85 -1.85
N ALA A 181 28.79 10.95 -2.49
CA ALA A 181 27.39 10.76 -2.16
C ALA A 181 27.21 10.31 -0.71
N ILE A 182 28.06 9.41 -0.20
CA ILE A 182 28.06 9.01 1.21
C ILE A 182 28.36 10.19 2.13
N ILE A 183 29.39 11.00 1.83
CA ILE A 183 29.72 12.19 2.63
C ILE A 183 28.54 13.16 2.66
N VAL A 184 27.97 13.48 1.50
CA VAL A 184 26.82 14.40 1.39
C VAL A 184 25.63 13.87 2.17
N ARG A 185 25.37 12.56 2.13
CA ARG A 185 24.28 11.94 2.88
C ARG A 185 24.51 12.03 4.39
N LEU A 186 25.71 11.73 4.87
CA LEU A 186 26.04 11.81 6.29
C LEU A 186 25.89 13.25 6.84
N LEU A 187 26.34 14.24 6.06
CA LEU A 187 26.25 15.66 6.43
C LEU A 187 24.80 16.19 6.45
N ASN A 188 23.89 15.59 5.67
CA ASN A 188 22.50 16.01 5.55
C ASN A 188 21.51 15.07 6.26
N SER A 189 21.98 14.22 7.17
CA SER A 189 21.10 13.29 7.90
C SER A 189 20.09 14.03 8.78
N ASP A 190 18.81 13.74 8.59
CA ASP A 190 17.71 14.38 9.32
C ASP A 190 17.30 13.59 10.57
N SER A 191 16.26 14.05 11.26
CA SER A 191 15.73 13.38 12.46
C SER A 191 15.13 12.00 12.17
N TYR A 192 14.59 11.80 10.96
CA TYR A 192 14.02 10.52 10.56
C TYR A 192 15.12 9.46 10.43
N ASP A 193 16.21 9.78 9.72
CA ASP A 193 17.34 8.87 9.56
C ASP A 193 18.02 8.56 10.91
N ARG A 194 18.08 9.54 11.83
CA ARG A 194 18.57 9.31 13.20
C ARG A 194 17.67 8.35 13.99
N GLY A 195 16.35 8.47 13.88
CA GLY A 195 15.41 7.55 14.55
C GLY A 195 15.58 6.09 14.12
N LYS A 196 16.03 5.84 12.88
CA LYS A 196 16.36 4.48 12.41
C LYS A 196 17.60 3.89 13.09
N VAL A 197 18.53 4.73 13.56
CA VAL A 197 19.67 4.28 14.36
C VAL A 197 19.21 3.81 15.73
N ASP A 198 18.26 4.50 16.35
CA ASP A 198 17.68 4.09 17.63
C ASP A 198 16.92 2.75 17.49
N MET A 199 16.11 2.61 16.44
CA MET A 199 15.46 1.33 16.11
C MET A 199 16.47 0.20 15.90
N ALA A 200 17.64 0.50 15.30
CA ALA A 200 18.70 -0.50 15.12
C ALA A 200 19.26 -1.01 16.44
N LEU A 201 19.42 -0.13 17.44
CA LEU A 201 19.83 -0.53 18.78
C LEU A 201 18.78 -1.41 19.46
N GLU A 202 17.50 -1.09 19.27
CA GLU A 202 16.38 -1.89 19.77
C GLU A 202 16.33 -3.28 19.13
N SER A 203 16.44 -3.40 17.80
CA SER A 203 16.45 -4.69 17.10
C SER A 203 17.56 -5.63 17.58
N VAL A 204 18.76 -5.09 17.85
CA VAL A 204 19.85 -5.86 18.45
C VAL A 204 19.46 -6.40 19.84
N SER A 205 18.81 -5.56 20.65
CA SER A 205 18.33 -5.96 21.98
C SER A 205 17.22 -7.01 21.95
N LEU A 206 16.39 -7.01 20.89
CA LEU A 206 15.31 -7.98 20.66
C LEU A 206 15.77 -9.35 20.15
N GLY A 207 17.08 -9.59 20.07
CA GLY A 207 17.60 -10.93 19.75
C GLY A 207 17.83 -11.17 18.26
N LEU A 208 18.23 -10.16 17.48
CA LEU A 208 18.71 -10.29 16.10
C LEU A 208 19.76 -11.41 15.90
N PHE A 209 20.54 -11.71 16.94
CA PHE A 209 21.55 -12.77 16.96
C PHE A 209 21.02 -14.14 17.41
N SER A 210 19.73 -14.26 17.72
CA SER A 210 19.09 -15.52 18.10
C SER A 210 18.83 -16.40 16.88
N GLY A 211 18.94 -17.72 17.05
CA GLY A 211 18.61 -18.68 15.99
C GLY A 211 17.12 -18.66 15.64
N ASP A 212 16.25 -18.50 16.65
CA ASP A 212 14.79 -18.50 16.50
C ASP A 212 14.31 -17.36 15.58
N TYR A 213 14.86 -16.16 15.73
CA TYR A 213 14.56 -15.03 14.84
C TYR A 213 14.81 -15.38 13.37
N TRP A 214 15.95 -16.02 13.06
CA TRP A 214 16.28 -16.38 11.68
C TRP A 214 15.47 -17.56 11.15
N ILE A 215 14.95 -18.42 12.02
CA ILE A 215 13.95 -19.44 11.65
C ILE A 215 12.67 -18.75 11.22
N GLU A 216 12.16 -17.79 11.99
CA GLU A 216 10.95 -17.02 11.65
C GLU A 216 11.12 -16.22 10.34
N VAL A 217 12.29 -15.59 10.14
CA VAL A 217 12.60 -14.90 8.87
C VAL A 217 12.61 -15.90 7.70
N PHE A 218 13.16 -17.10 7.89
CA PHE A 218 13.17 -18.12 6.86
C PHE A 218 11.75 -18.64 6.55
N GLU A 219 10.92 -18.85 7.57
CA GLU A 219 9.51 -19.21 7.42
C GLU A 219 8.72 -18.13 6.67
N LEU A 220 8.97 -16.85 6.97
CA LEU A 220 8.41 -15.72 6.25
C LEU A 220 8.83 -15.71 4.78
N LEU A 221 10.11 -15.94 4.50
CA LEU A 221 10.61 -16.03 3.13
C LEU A 221 9.97 -17.20 2.36
N ILE A 222 9.77 -18.36 2.99
CA ILE A 222 9.09 -19.50 2.35
C ILE A 222 7.61 -19.18 2.11
N THR A 223 6.94 -18.58 3.08
CA THR A 223 5.48 -18.38 3.04
C THR A 223 5.09 -17.28 2.06
N TYR A 224 5.81 -16.16 2.07
CA TYR A 224 5.44 -14.98 1.29
C TYR A 224 6.38 -14.71 0.12
N TYR A 225 7.66 -15.07 0.22
CA TYR A 225 8.71 -14.70 -0.75
C TYR A 225 9.38 -15.92 -1.42
N PHE A 226 8.61 -16.99 -1.64
CA PHE A 226 9.12 -18.26 -2.20
C PHE A 226 9.81 -18.09 -3.56
N ASP A 227 9.40 -17.10 -4.35
CA ASP A 227 10.01 -16.77 -5.64
C ASP A 227 11.44 -16.23 -5.50
N ILE A 228 11.73 -15.42 -4.47
CA ILE A 228 13.09 -15.03 -4.12
C ILE A 228 13.93 -16.28 -3.84
N ILE A 229 13.40 -17.23 -3.08
CA ILE A 229 14.07 -18.51 -2.79
C ILE A 229 14.32 -19.31 -4.07
N ILE A 230 13.34 -19.39 -4.98
CA ILE A 230 13.50 -20.09 -6.27
C ILE A 230 14.67 -19.49 -7.06
N PHE A 231 14.72 -18.16 -7.22
CA PHE A 231 15.81 -17.52 -7.95
C PHE A 231 17.16 -17.66 -7.22
N LEU A 232 17.17 -17.61 -5.89
CA LEU A 232 18.38 -17.86 -5.09
C LEU A 232 18.90 -19.28 -5.30
N VAL A 233 18.03 -20.29 -5.29
CA VAL A 233 18.39 -21.70 -5.55
C VAL A 233 18.91 -21.88 -6.97
N ILE A 234 18.27 -21.27 -7.97
CA ILE A 234 18.75 -21.25 -9.36
C ILE A 234 20.18 -20.68 -9.41
N ASN A 235 20.42 -19.55 -8.72
CA ASN A 235 21.73 -18.92 -8.67
C ASN A 235 22.78 -19.82 -8.05
N VAL A 236 22.49 -20.42 -6.88
CA VAL A 236 23.41 -21.32 -6.17
C VAL A 236 23.75 -22.54 -7.03
N ILE A 237 22.75 -23.23 -7.56
CA ILE A 237 22.92 -24.43 -8.40
C ILE A 237 23.78 -24.08 -9.63
N ALA A 238 23.42 -23.03 -10.37
CA ALA A 238 24.12 -22.67 -11.59
C ALA A 238 25.59 -22.31 -11.33
N LEU A 239 25.87 -21.48 -10.31
CA LEU A 239 27.22 -21.05 -9.98
C LEU A 239 28.07 -22.19 -9.42
N PHE A 240 27.49 -23.07 -8.61
CA PHE A 240 28.17 -24.24 -8.06
C PHE A 240 28.61 -25.22 -9.15
N PHE A 241 27.68 -25.64 -10.02
CA PHE A 241 28.00 -26.58 -11.11
C PHE A 241 28.93 -25.97 -12.17
N LYS A 242 28.93 -24.64 -12.33
CA LYS A 242 29.89 -23.92 -13.18
C LYS A 242 31.20 -23.59 -12.45
N LYS A 243 31.39 -24.06 -11.21
CA LYS A 243 32.58 -23.85 -10.38
C LYS A 243 32.96 -22.37 -10.22
N ARG A 244 31.95 -21.49 -10.20
CA ARG A 244 32.06 -20.03 -10.06
C ARG A 244 32.02 -19.63 -8.59
N PHE A 245 32.86 -20.24 -7.75
CA PHE A 245 32.80 -20.11 -6.29
C PHE A 245 32.98 -18.68 -5.78
N PHE A 246 33.76 -17.85 -6.46
CA PHE A 246 33.89 -16.44 -6.09
C PHE A 246 32.56 -15.68 -6.22
N TYR A 247 31.84 -15.86 -7.33
CA TYR A 247 30.52 -15.26 -7.53
C TYR A 247 29.48 -15.84 -6.56
N LEU A 248 29.61 -17.11 -6.20
CA LEU A 248 28.80 -17.73 -5.17
C LEU A 248 29.04 -17.09 -3.78
N ALA A 249 30.30 -16.86 -3.41
CA ALA A 249 30.65 -16.15 -2.18
C ALA A 249 30.09 -14.72 -2.19
N LEU A 250 30.24 -13.99 -3.30
CA LEU A 250 29.70 -12.63 -3.44
C LEU A 250 28.16 -12.62 -3.34
N LEU A 251 27.46 -13.61 -3.90
CA LEU A 251 26.01 -13.77 -3.76
C LEU A 251 25.62 -13.93 -2.30
N PHE A 252 26.24 -14.86 -1.58
CA PHE A 252 25.94 -15.08 -0.16
C PHE A 252 26.27 -13.87 0.69
N THR A 253 27.46 -13.29 0.54
CA THR A 253 27.86 -12.10 1.30
C THR A 253 26.88 -10.96 1.06
N SER A 254 26.59 -10.64 -0.20
CA SER A 254 25.70 -9.51 -0.51
C SER A 254 24.24 -9.73 -0.06
N THR A 255 23.72 -10.96 -0.18
CA THR A 255 22.35 -11.30 0.26
C THR A 255 22.24 -11.32 1.78
N ILE A 256 23.18 -11.98 2.48
CA ILE A 256 23.19 -12.07 3.96
C ILE A 256 23.43 -10.70 4.57
N SER A 257 24.35 -9.90 4.03
CA SER A 257 24.59 -8.52 4.51
C SER A 257 23.34 -7.66 4.36
N LEU A 258 22.61 -7.75 3.24
CA LEU A 258 21.35 -7.01 3.09
C LEU A 258 20.27 -7.49 4.04
N LEU A 259 20.07 -8.80 4.17
CA LEU A 259 19.08 -9.35 5.11
C LEU A 259 19.39 -8.90 6.54
N PHE A 260 20.66 -8.96 6.95
CA PHE A 260 21.09 -8.48 8.25
C PHE A 260 20.85 -6.98 8.43
N LEU A 261 21.18 -6.14 7.45
CA LEU A 261 20.95 -4.69 7.52
C LEU A 261 19.46 -4.33 7.53
N VAL A 262 18.64 -5.05 6.77
CA VAL A 262 17.18 -4.90 6.79
C VAL A 262 16.65 -5.25 8.18
N SER A 263 17.03 -6.41 8.72
CA SER A 263 16.66 -6.87 10.06
C SER A 263 17.17 -5.96 11.18
N LEU A 264 18.28 -5.27 10.96
CA LEU A 264 18.81 -4.26 11.88
C LEU A 264 17.87 -3.04 11.89
N ILE A 265 17.48 -2.52 10.73
CA ILE A 265 16.61 -1.34 10.61
C ILE A 265 15.19 -1.62 11.11
N PHE A 266 14.68 -2.83 10.86
CA PHE A 266 13.32 -3.22 11.22
C PHE A 266 13.23 -4.74 11.38
N PRO A 267 12.59 -5.25 12.46
CA PRO A 267 12.42 -6.69 12.64
C PRO A 267 11.47 -7.25 11.55
N ILE A 268 12.05 -7.95 10.57
CA ILE A 268 11.32 -8.55 9.43
C ILE A 268 10.83 -9.99 9.69
N ASN A 269 10.81 -10.45 10.93
CA ASN A 269 10.29 -11.79 11.29
C ASN A 269 8.76 -11.86 11.21
N GLN A 270 8.07 -10.74 10.99
CA GLN A 270 6.64 -10.69 10.74
C GLN A 270 6.32 -10.04 9.39
N TYR A 271 5.28 -10.56 8.76
CA TYR A 271 4.81 -10.03 7.49
C TYR A 271 4.10 -8.69 7.69
N GLY A 272 4.49 -7.71 6.89
CA GLY A 272 3.87 -6.40 6.86
C GLY A 272 4.30 -5.60 5.64
N TYR A 273 3.54 -4.56 5.32
CA TYR A 273 3.84 -3.65 4.21
C TYR A 273 5.29 -3.14 4.26
N TYR A 274 5.76 -2.69 5.42
CA TYR A 274 7.10 -2.11 5.53
C TYR A 274 8.23 -3.15 5.38
N SER A 275 8.03 -4.39 5.85
CA SER A 275 9.02 -5.46 5.63
C SER A 275 9.11 -5.83 4.15
N GLU A 276 8.00 -5.81 3.41
CA GLU A 276 7.99 -5.97 1.94
C GLU A 276 8.84 -4.89 1.24
N VAL A 277 8.64 -3.61 1.59
CA VAL A 277 9.41 -2.47 1.03
C VAL A 277 10.91 -2.70 1.18
N LEU A 278 11.37 -3.07 2.38
CA LEU A 278 12.80 -3.27 2.64
C LEU A 278 13.38 -4.49 1.89
N LEU A 279 12.60 -5.56 1.76
CA LEU A 279 13.00 -6.78 1.05
C LEU A 279 13.14 -6.59 -0.47
N LEU A 280 12.60 -5.52 -1.06
CA LEU A 280 12.83 -5.18 -2.47
C LEU A 280 14.32 -5.02 -2.82
N SER A 281 15.16 -4.64 -1.86
CA SER A 281 16.61 -4.59 -2.07
C SER A 281 17.23 -5.99 -2.24
N VAL A 282 16.71 -6.98 -1.51
CA VAL A 282 17.12 -8.38 -1.63
C VAL A 282 16.64 -8.95 -2.97
N VAL A 283 15.42 -8.61 -3.40
CA VAL A 283 14.89 -8.95 -4.73
C VAL A 283 15.85 -8.48 -5.82
N PHE A 284 16.30 -7.22 -5.76
CA PHE A 284 17.25 -6.68 -6.73
C PHE A 284 18.52 -7.54 -6.81
N ILE A 285 19.16 -7.86 -5.68
CA ILE A 285 20.38 -8.67 -5.69
C ILE A 285 20.13 -10.02 -6.35
N VAL A 286 19.11 -10.75 -5.92
CA VAL A 286 18.84 -12.09 -6.42
C VAL A 286 18.58 -12.08 -7.94
N ILE A 287 17.78 -11.12 -8.43
CA ILE A 287 17.48 -10.95 -9.85
C ILE A 287 18.72 -10.49 -10.64
N PHE A 288 19.54 -9.60 -10.07
CA PHE A 288 20.79 -9.18 -10.68
C PHE A 288 21.71 -10.37 -10.95
N TYR A 289 21.91 -11.25 -9.96
CA TYR A 289 22.69 -12.47 -10.13
C TYR A 289 22.10 -13.40 -11.20
N THR A 290 20.78 -13.58 -11.22
CA THR A 290 20.13 -14.46 -12.19
C THR A 290 20.37 -13.97 -13.62
N PHE A 291 20.04 -12.73 -13.93
CA PHE A 291 20.00 -12.27 -15.31
C PHE A 291 21.33 -11.70 -15.83
N PHE A 292 22.22 -11.24 -14.95
CA PHE A 292 23.51 -10.72 -15.39
C PHE A 292 24.68 -11.67 -15.18
N ILE A 293 24.64 -12.52 -14.16
CA ILE A 293 25.75 -13.42 -13.83
C ILE A 293 25.45 -14.83 -14.34
N VAL A 294 24.35 -15.45 -13.90
CA VAL A 294 24.01 -16.82 -14.28
C VAL A 294 23.80 -16.95 -15.79
N PHE A 295 23.09 -16.02 -16.41
CA PHE A 295 22.89 -16.02 -17.87
C PHE A 295 24.21 -15.98 -18.66
N GLU A 296 25.31 -15.45 -18.13
CA GLU A 296 26.60 -15.50 -18.83
C GLU A 296 27.29 -16.86 -18.71
N THR A 297 26.86 -17.70 -17.76
CA THR A 297 27.51 -18.98 -17.43
C THR A 297 26.79 -20.22 -17.97
N VAL A 298 25.48 -20.12 -18.23
CA VAL A 298 24.63 -21.25 -18.62
C VAL A 298 24.31 -21.26 -20.12
N ASN A 299 23.95 -22.43 -20.65
CA ASN A 299 23.61 -22.60 -22.06
C ASN A 299 22.20 -22.07 -22.38
N LYS A 300 21.86 -21.99 -23.67
CA LYS A 300 20.56 -21.46 -24.14
C LYS A 300 19.35 -22.25 -23.60
N GLN A 301 19.46 -23.57 -23.45
CA GLN A 301 18.37 -24.39 -22.91
C GLN A 301 18.05 -24.01 -21.47
N VAL A 302 19.07 -23.88 -20.61
CA VAL A 302 18.89 -23.45 -19.21
C VAL A 302 18.35 -22.03 -19.13
N LYS A 303 18.81 -21.10 -19.99
CA LYS A 303 18.24 -19.74 -20.07
C LYS A 303 16.74 -19.78 -20.35
N ASN A 304 16.32 -20.57 -21.34
CA ASN A 304 14.91 -20.70 -21.68
C ASN A 304 14.10 -21.24 -20.50
N ILE A 305 14.63 -22.22 -19.76
CA ILE A 305 13.98 -22.74 -18.54
C ILE A 305 13.82 -21.63 -17.50
N ILE A 306 14.89 -20.85 -17.23
CA ILE A 306 14.83 -19.75 -16.26
C ILE A 306 13.80 -18.69 -16.69
N VAL A 307 13.74 -18.35 -17.98
CA VAL A 307 12.74 -17.41 -18.50
C VAL A 307 11.32 -17.98 -18.35
N SER A 308 11.11 -19.26 -18.63
CA SER A 308 9.80 -19.90 -18.40
C SER A 308 9.37 -19.86 -16.93
N ILE A 309 10.30 -20.12 -16.01
CA ILE A 309 10.06 -20.00 -14.56
C ILE A 309 9.73 -18.55 -14.19
N ALA A 310 10.47 -17.58 -14.73
CA ALA A 310 10.22 -16.16 -14.51
C ALA A 310 8.83 -15.72 -14.99
N VAL A 311 8.38 -16.20 -16.16
CA VAL A 311 7.02 -15.95 -16.67
C VAL A 311 5.97 -16.58 -15.77
N LEU A 312 6.18 -17.82 -15.30
CA LEU A 312 5.25 -18.48 -14.38
C LEU A 312 5.14 -17.73 -13.06
N ILE A 313 6.27 -17.31 -12.48
CA ILE A 313 6.32 -16.49 -11.26
C ILE A 313 5.56 -15.18 -11.49
N ALA A 314 5.77 -14.50 -12.62
CA ALA A 314 5.05 -13.27 -12.93
C ALA A 314 3.52 -13.48 -12.97
N ILE A 315 3.04 -14.59 -13.57
CA ILE A 315 1.61 -14.92 -13.59
C ILE A 315 1.09 -15.18 -12.17
N VAL A 316 1.80 -16.00 -11.37
CA VAL A 316 1.41 -16.29 -9.98
C VAL A 316 1.38 -15.02 -9.14
N ARG A 317 2.37 -14.12 -9.31
CA ARG A 317 2.43 -12.83 -8.61
C ARG A 317 1.28 -11.91 -8.98
N LEU A 318 0.89 -11.85 -10.26
CA LEU A 318 -0.29 -11.09 -10.68
C LEU A 318 -1.57 -11.61 -10.01
N ILE A 319 -1.73 -12.93 -9.88
CA ILE A 319 -2.86 -13.52 -9.16
C ILE A 319 -2.82 -13.11 -7.69
N PHE A 320 -1.65 -13.15 -7.05
CA PHE A 320 -1.51 -12.77 -5.64
C PHE A 320 -1.80 -11.29 -5.40
N ILE A 321 -1.35 -10.39 -6.28
CA ILE A 321 -1.65 -8.95 -6.22
C ILE A 321 -3.16 -8.71 -6.37
N LEU A 322 -3.83 -9.43 -7.27
CA LEU A 322 -5.28 -9.31 -7.46
C LEU A 322 -6.06 -9.83 -6.24
N ASP A 323 -5.62 -10.94 -5.65
CA ASP A 323 -6.27 -11.51 -4.48
C ASP A 323 -6.06 -10.66 -3.22
N SER A 324 -4.83 -10.23 -2.94
CA SER A 324 -4.53 -9.32 -1.83
C SER A 324 -5.22 -7.96 -2.00
N GLY A 325 -5.36 -7.51 -3.25
CA GLY A 325 -6.05 -6.29 -3.64
C GLY A 325 -7.53 -6.22 -3.28
N LYS A 326 -8.19 -7.36 -3.06
CA LYS A 326 -9.61 -7.38 -2.62
C LYS A 326 -9.81 -6.60 -1.32
N SER A 327 -8.88 -6.72 -0.38
CA SER A 327 -8.95 -5.97 0.88
C SER A 327 -8.80 -4.46 0.67
N MET A 328 -7.96 -4.03 -0.28
CA MET A 328 -7.82 -2.63 -0.66
C MET A 328 -9.07 -2.09 -1.34
N VAL A 329 -9.69 -2.84 -2.24
CA VAL A 329 -10.96 -2.46 -2.86
C VAL A 329 -12.05 -2.28 -1.79
N GLN A 330 -12.18 -3.21 -0.85
CA GLN A 330 -13.15 -3.10 0.26
C GLN A 330 -12.88 -1.89 1.16
N ARG A 331 -11.60 -1.59 1.42
CA ARG A 331 -11.21 -0.40 2.18
C ARG A 331 -11.56 0.89 1.45
N ILE A 332 -11.28 0.99 0.15
CA ILE A 332 -11.61 2.18 -0.65
C ILE A 332 -13.12 2.35 -0.74
N ASP A 333 -13.87 1.28 -0.94
CA ASP A 333 -15.33 1.32 -0.93
C ASP A 333 -15.88 1.83 0.41
N GLN A 334 -15.31 1.39 1.55
CA GLN A 334 -15.65 1.95 2.86
C GLN A 334 -15.38 3.46 2.96
N ILE A 335 -14.22 3.93 2.47
CA ILE A 335 -13.87 5.35 2.46
C ILE A 335 -14.80 6.15 1.55
N ASP A 336 -15.11 5.64 0.35
CA ASP A 336 -16.02 6.30 -0.60
C ASP A 336 -17.42 6.44 0.00
N ARG A 337 -17.99 5.39 0.60
CA ARG A 337 -19.28 5.48 1.31
C ARG A 337 -19.25 6.48 2.45
N LEU A 338 -18.15 6.54 3.19
CA LEU A 338 -17.97 7.48 4.29
C LEU A 338 -17.89 8.92 3.78
N VAL A 339 -17.13 9.15 2.71
CA VAL A 339 -17.04 10.43 2.01
C VAL A 339 -18.42 10.88 1.53
N ASP A 340 -19.13 10.03 0.78
CA ASP A 340 -20.46 10.32 0.26
C ASP A 340 -21.44 10.66 1.38
N TYR A 341 -21.39 9.89 2.47
CA TYR A 341 -22.22 10.16 3.65
C TYR A 341 -21.92 11.53 4.28
N THR A 342 -20.64 11.84 4.51
CA THR A 342 -20.23 13.14 5.08
C THR A 342 -20.52 14.32 4.16
N GLN A 343 -20.69 14.09 2.85
CA GLN A 343 -21.11 15.15 1.93
C GLN A 343 -22.57 15.59 2.15
N THR A 344 -23.40 14.73 2.76
CA THR A 344 -24.80 15.06 3.10
C THR A 344 -24.95 15.90 4.38
N ILE A 345 -23.88 16.08 5.15
CA ILE A 345 -23.87 16.80 6.42
C ILE A 345 -23.31 18.21 6.20
N GLU A 346 -23.89 19.23 6.84
CA GLU A 346 -23.44 20.64 6.75
C GLU A 346 -22.14 20.90 7.54
N SER A 347 -21.06 20.23 7.14
CA SER A 347 -19.69 20.43 7.64
C SER A 347 -18.70 19.86 6.63
N SER A 348 -17.42 20.21 6.78
CA SER A 348 -16.34 19.60 6.01
C SER A 348 -15.30 18.90 6.88
N LYS A 349 -15.46 18.88 8.20
CA LYS A 349 -14.50 18.33 9.15
C LYS A 349 -15.17 17.34 10.08
N PHE A 350 -14.68 16.11 10.08
CA PHE A 350 -15.35 14.97 10.72
C PHE A 350 -14.37 14.15 11.56
N LEU A 351 -14.83 13.73 12.73
CA LEU A 351 -14.13 12.85 13.64
C LEU A 351 -14.83 11.49 13.63
N ILE A 352 -14.11 10.43 13.26
CA ILE A 352 -14.60 9.05 13.31
C ILE A 352 -13.85 8.28 14.40
N ARG A 353 -14.57 7.40 15.09
CA ARG A 353 -13.97 6.51 16.08
C ARG A 353 -13.25 5.37 15.39
N THR A 354 -12.05 5.07 15.87
CA THR A 354 -11.21 3.99 15.31
C THR A 354 -11.93 2.65 15.33
N GLU A 355 -12.62 2.31 16.43
CA GLU A 355 -13.39 1.06 16.57
C GLU A 355 -14.57 0.92 15.60
N ASN A 356 -15.18 2.05 15.19
CA ASN A 356 -16.28 2.09 14.23
C ASN A 356 -15.77 1.93 12.79
N PHE A 357 -14.60 2.50 12.49
CA PHE A 357 -13.96 2.42 11.18
C PHE A 357 -13.23 1.08 10.95
N GLU A 358 -12.46 0.60 11.92
CA GLU A 358 -11.56 -0.53 11.70
C GLU A 358 -12.33 -1.85 11.49
N LYS A 359 -11.92 -2.57 10.44
CA LYS A 359 -12.44 -3.89 10.04
C LYS A 359 -11.26 -4.81 9.75
N LYS A 360 -11.55 -6.10 9.48
CA LYS A 360 -10.53 -7.08 9.08
C LYS A 360 -9.73 -6.65 7.83
N TYR A 361 -10.33 -5.86 6.94
CA TYR A 361 -9.73 -5.39 5.68
C TYR A 361 -9.33 -3.90 5.70
N SER A 362 -9.64 -3.17 6.77
CA SER A 362 -9.47 -1.71 6.83
C SER A 362 -8.93 -1.29 8.19
N LEU A 363 -7.75 -0.68 8.19
CA LEU A 363 -7.13 -0.11 9.38
C LEU A 363 -7.04 1.40 9.23
N MET A 364 -7.16 2.11 10.36
CA MET A 364 -6.97 3.56 10.37
C MET A 364 -5.47 3.85 10.33
N THR A 365 -5.02 4.46 9.23
CA THR A 365 -3.62 4.85 9.03
C THR A 365 -3.46 6.36 9.20
N TRP A 366 -2.22 6.81 9.36
CA TRP A 366 -1.89 8.24 9.41
C TRP A 366 -2.26 8.99 8.12
N ALA A 367 -2.47 8.29 7.01
CA ALA A 367 -2.78 8.86 5.70
C ALA A 367 -4.29 8.95 5.43
N ASN A 368 -5.15 8.35 6.26
CA ASN A 368 -6.60 8.41 6.09
C ASN A 368 -7.15 9.84 5.94
N PRO A 369 -6.68 10.86 6.69
CA PRO A 369 -7.13 12.24 6.48
C PRO A 369 -6.82 12.78 5.08
N ILE A 370 -5.67 12.38 4.50
CA ILE A 370 -5.23 12.78 3.16
C ILE A 370 -6.08 12.07 2.10
N GLU A 371 -6.31 10.78 2.26
CA GLU A 371 -7.12 9.97 1.35
C GLU A 371 -8.57 10.47 1.29
N ALA A 372 -9.19 10.71 2.45
CA ALA A 372 -10.54 11.29 2.52
C ALA A 372 -10.60 12.66 1.84
N LEU A 373 -9.58 13.50 2.02
CA LEU A 373 -9.49 14.82 1.40
C LEU A 373 -9.34 14.73 -0.13
N LEU A 374 -8.50 13.83 -0.64
CA LEU A 374 -8.32 13.60 -2.07
C LEU A 374 -9.57 13.04 -2.73
N PHE A 375 -10.20 12.01 -2.13
CA PHE A 375 -11.33 11.31 -2.74
C PHE A 375 -12.60 12.15 -2.71
N SER A 376 -12.89 12.84 -1.61
CA SER A 376 -14.03 13.75 -1.52
C SER A 376 -13.93 14.96 -2.47
N ALA A 377 -12.71 15.43 -2.75
CA ALA A 377 -12.51 16.54 -3.67
C ALA A 377 -12.68 16.15 -5.15
N ILE A 378 -12.81 14.85 -5.47
CA ILE A 378 -13.10 14.39 -6.84
C ILE A 378 -14.44 14.95 -7.32
N ASP A 379 -15.44 15.03 -6.44
CA ASP A 379 -16.78 15.57 -6.73
C ASP A 379 -16.79 17.11 -6.83
N GLY A 380 -15.63 17.74 -6.60
CA GLY A 380 -15.40 19.16 -6.71
C GLY A 380 -14.95 19.77 -5.40
N LYS A 381 -14.35 20.96 -5.49
CA LYS A 381 -13.72 21.61 -4.32
C LYS A 381 -14.64 21.88 -3.14
N ASN A 382 -15.94 22.10 -3.36
CA ASN A 382 -16.89 22.32 -2.25
C ASN A 382 -17.29 21.01 -1.55
N ALA A 383 -17.02 19.87 -2.19
CA ALA A 383 -17.28 18.55 -1.65
C ALA A 383 -16.10 18.01 -0.83
N THR A 384 -15.00 18.75 -0.68
CA THR A 384 -13.84 18.32 0.12
C THR A 384 -14.20 18.08 1.58
N ARG A 385 -13.73 16.96 2.13
CA ARG A 385 -13.96 16.48 3.49
C ARG A 385 -12.62 16.07 4.11
N THR A 386 -12.40 16.44 5.37
CA THR A 386 -11.34 15.84 6.20
C THR A 386 -11.99 14.95 7.23
N ILE A 387 -11.53 13.70 7.29
CA ILE A 387 -12.03 12.69 8.22
C ILE A 387 -10.82 12.19 8.99
N ILE A 388 -10.83 12.42 10.30
CA ILE A 388 -9.73 12.09 11.20
C ILE A 388 -10.21 11.13 12.27
N SER A 389 -9.29 10.44 12.92
CA SER A 389 -9.57 9.62 14.09
C SER A 389 -9.39 10.39 15.40
N GLU A 390 -9.96 9.85 16.48
CA GLU A 390 -9.69 10.34 17.84
C GLU A 390 -8.20 10.31 18.19
N LYS A 391 -7.45 9.34 17.64
CA LYS A 391 -6.00 9.26 17.82
C LYS A 391 -5.29 10.46 17.20
N ASP A 392 -5.73 10.90 16.02
CA ASP A 392 -5.14 12.07 15.35
C ASP A 392 -5.44 13.35 16.12
N LEU A 393 -6.66 13.49 16.65
CA LEU A 393 -7.09 14.64 17.44
C LEU A 393 -6.41 14.72 18.81
N ASN A 394 -6.12 13.58 19.44
CA ASN A 394 -5.50 13.51 20.76
C ASN A 394 -3.97 13.49 20.72
N TYR A 395 -3.36 13.26 19.55
CA TYR A 395 -1.91 13.27 19.42
C TYR A 395 -1.35 14.66 19.77
N GLN A 396 -0.36 14.69 20.68
CA GLN A 396 0.32 15.92 21.12
C GLN A 396 -0.61 17.11 21.41
N ASP A 397 -1.79 16.86 22.01
CA ASP A 397 -2.79 17.89 22.33
C ASP A 397 -3.32 18.68 21.11
N ASN A 398 -3.39 18.06 19.92
CA ASN A 398 -3.92 18.69 18.70
C ASN A 398 -5.31 19.31 18.89
N SER A 399 -6.15 18.70 19.74
CA SER A 399 -7.46 19.23 20.14
C SER A 399 -7.44 20.67 20.68
N LYS A 400 -6.31 21.09 21.29
CA LYS A 400 -6.12 22.45 21.82
C LYS A 400 -5.53 23.42 20.79
N LEU A 401 -4.86 22.88 19.76
CA LEU A 401 -4.13 23.66 18.76
C LEU A 401 -5.00 23.99 17.54
N ILE A 402 -6.01 23.17 17.27
CA ILE A 402 -6.87 23.30 16.10
C ILE A 402 -7.91 24.41 16.27
N ASN A 403 -8.28 25.06 15.16
CA ASN A 403 -9.30 26.09 15.11
C ASN A 403 -10.14 25.98 13.83
N ASP A 404 -11.14 26.85 13.67
CA ASP A 404 -12.07 26.80 12.54
C ASP A 404 -11.38 26.99 11.18
N THR A 405 -10.20 27.60 11.13
CA THR A 405 -9.42 27.86 9.91
C THR A 405 -8.22 26.94 9.69
N SER A 406 -8.05 25.92 10.55
CA SER A 406 -7.03 24.88 10.38
C SER A 406 -7.66 23.49 10.32
N PHE A 407 -6.87 22.51 9.90
CA PHE A 407 -7.26 21.11 9.85
C PHE A 407 -6.04 20.22 10.14
N ILE A 408 -6.29 18.96 10.54
CA ILE A 408 -5.23 17.97 10.73
C ILE A 408 -4.96 17.33 9.36
N PHE A 409 -3.77 17.56 8.82
CA PHE A 409 -3.32 16.97 7.56
C PHE A 409 -2.74 15.57 7.80
N ARG A 410 -1.89 15.44 8.82
CA ARG A 410 -1.43 14.17 9.42
C ARG A 410 -1.51 14.31 10.93
N MET A 411 -1.49 13.21 11.68
CA MET A 411 -1.57 13.27 13.15
C MET A 411 -0.52 14.18 13.81
N PHE A 412 0.63 14.41 13.15
CA PHE A 412 1.70 15.29 13.61
C PHE A 412 1.82 16.60 12.80
N GLU A 413 0.85 16.92 11.93
CA GLU A 413 0.86 18.10 11.06
C GLU A 413 -0.50 18.78 10.99
N LEU A 414 -0.54 20.02 11.49
CA LEU A 414 -1.71 20.90 11.44
C LEU A 414 -1.44 21.97 10.39
N GLU A 415 -2.38 22.12 9.45
CA GLU A 415 -2.24 23.06 8.35
C GLU A 415 -3.39 24.06 8.35
N PRO A 416 -3.14 25.34 8.00
CA PRO A 416 -4.20 26.31 7.78
C PRO A 416 -4.94 26.01 6.47
N HIS A 417 -6.17 26.51 6.31
CA HIS A 417 -6.91 26.35 5.05
C HIS A 417 -6.17 26.94 3.83
N SER A 418 -5.32 27.95 4.03
CA SER A 418 -4.50 28.55 2.97
C SER A 418 -3.40 27.63 2.45
N PHE A 419 -3.10 26.52 3.14
CA PHE A 419 -2.22 25.47 2.63
C PHE A 419 -2.85 24.77 1.41
N LEU A 420 -4.18 24.73 1.33
CA LEU A 420 -4.90 24.01 0.30
C LEU A 420 -4.94 24.80 -1.02
N ASN A 421 -4.66 24.10 -2.12
CA ASN A 421 -4.80 24.63 -3.46
C ASN A 421 -6.28 24.88 -3.78
N GLU A 422 -6.67 26.16 -3.83
CA GLU A 422 -8.06 26.60 -4.05
C GLU A 422 -8.67 26.13 -5.39
N ARG A 423 -7.83 25.64 -6.32
CA ARG A 423 -8.28 25.00 -7.56
C ARG A 423 -9.04 23.70 -7.28
N PHE A 424 -8.60 22.93 -6.29
CA PHE A 424 -9.07 21.57 -6.05
C PHE A 424 -9.78 21.38 -4.71
N PHE A 425 -9.41 22.16 -3.69
CA PHE A 425 -9.83 21.89 -2.32
C PHE A 425 -10.47 23.12 -1.68
N LYS A 426 -11.51 22.90 -0.87
CA LYS A 426 -12.09 23.93 -0.02
C LYS A 426 -12.76 23.30 1.21
N LEU A 427 -12.33 23.71 2.39
CA LEU A 427 -12.94 23.33 3.67
C LEU A 427 -13.81 24.47 4.22
N ASN A 428 -14.87 24.11 4.93
CA ASN A 428 -15.71 25.02 5.69
C ASN A 428 -15.00 25.45 6.98
N LYS A 429 -15.31 26.66 7.44
CA LYS A 429 -14.86 27.19 8.73
C LYS A 429 -15.76 26.65 9.82
N SER A 430 -15.41 25.48 10.35
CA SER A 430 -16.14 24.81 11.42
C SER A 430 -15.20 23.97 12.29
N PRO A 431 -15.61 23.62 13.51
CA PRO A 431 -14.95 22.57 14.28
C PRO A 431 -15.19 21.20 13.64
N TYR A 432 -14.46 20.19 14.13
CA TYR A 432 -14.71 18.79 13.79
C TYR A 432 -16.03 18.32 14.44
N ILE A 433 -16.85 17.61 13.67
CA ILE A 433 -18.09 17.01 14.15
C ILE A 433 -17.90 15.50 14.28
N GLU A 434 -18.37 14.93 15.38
CA GLU A 434 -18.35 13.49 15.61
C GLU A 434 -19.31 12.76 14.67
N LEU A 435 -18.80 11.72 14.01
CA LEU A 435 -19.60 10.77 13.23
C LEU A 435 -20.14 9.62 14.08
N ASN A 436 -19.65 9.46 15.31
CA ASN A 436 -20.10 8.40 16.20
C ASN A 436 -20.43 8.99 17.58
N THR A 437 -21.71 9.02 17.93
CA THR A 437 -22.18 9.47 19.24
C THR A 437 -22.81 8.33 20.03
N SER A 438 -22.94 8.50 21.35
CA SER A 438 -23.42 7.45 22.26
C SER A 438 -24.85 7.65 22.76
N LYS A 439 -25.50 8.76 22.43
CA LYS A 439 -26.82 9.12 22.98
C LYS A 439 -27.88 9.15 21.88
N TYR A 440 -29.00 8.50 22.15
CA TYR A 440 -30.21 8.70 21.38
C TYR A 440 -30.86 10.03 21.79
N GLU A 441 -31.47 10.72 20.83
CA GLU A 441 -32.25 11.93 21.08
C GLU A 441 -33.66 11.60 21.61
N VAL A 442 -34.20 10.45 21.20
CA VAL A 442 -35.49 9.89 21.62
C VAL A 442 -35.33 8.40 21.92
N GLU A 443 -36.25 7.79 22.67
CA GLU A 443 -36.14 6.36 22.98
C GLU A 443 -36.14 5.51 21.70
N ALA A 444 -35.30 4.47 21.67
CA ALA A 444 -35.12 3.65 20.46
C ALA A 444 -36.43 2.97 20.01
N SER A 445 -37.33 2.68 20.95
CA SER A 445 -38.67 2.17 20.68
C SER A 445 -39.54 3.11 19.86
N GLU A 446 -39.29 4.42 19.90
CA GLU A 446 -40.06 5.42 19.15
C GLU A 446 -39.64 5.48 17.68
N ILE A 447 -38.41 5.08 17.36
CA ILE A 447 -37.88 5.15 15.99
C ILE A 447 -37.89 3.80 15.27
N LYS A 448 -38.02 2.68 16.00
CA LYS A 448 -37.81 1.33 15.43
C LYS A 448 -38.64 1.04 14.18
N ASP A 449 -39.90 1.50 14.16
CA ASP A 449 -40.84 1.26 13.05
C ASP A 449 -40.53 2.13 11.81
N SER A 450 -39.66 3.14 11.95
CA SER A 450 -39.22 4.03 10.88
C SER A 450 -37.83 3.68 10.33
N VAL A 451 -37.27 2.56 10.77
CA VAL A 451 -35.94 2.08 10.35
C VAL A 451 -36.09 0.77 9.58
N SER A 452 -35.32 0.60 8.51
CA SER A 452 -35.25 -0.65 7.75
C SER A 452 -33.81 -0.98 7.38
N VAL A 453 -33.50 -2.26 7.27
CA VAL A 453 -32.20 -2.76 6.81
C VAL A 453 -32.44 -3.73 5.67
N SER A 454 -31.84 -3.45 4.52
CA SER A 454 -32.01 -4.26 3.30
C SER A 454 -30.66 -4.77 2.80
N PHE A 455 -30.63 -6.02 2.35
CA PHE A 455 -29.44 -6.63 1.74
C PHE A 455 -29.26 -6.11 0.33
N LEU A 456 -28.05 -5.66 -0.02
CA LEU A 456 -27.75 -5.21 -1.38
C LEU A 456 -27.53 -6.40 -2.31
N HIS A 457 -27.88 -6.25 -3.58
CA HIS A 457 -27.75 -7.32 -4.61
C HIS A 457 -28.52 -8.61 -4.28
N ALA A 458 -29.66 -8.46 -3.59
CA ALA A 458 -30.50 -9.57 -3.14
C ALA A 458 -31.74 -9.81 -4.03
N GLU A 459 -31.85 -9.17 -5.21
CA GLU A 459 -33.06 -9.21 -6.04
C GLU A 459 -33.44 -10.64 -6.47
N ASN A 460 -32.45 -11.51 -6.66
CA ASN A 460 -32.62 -12.92 -7.02
C ASN A 460 -32.33 -13.87 -5.84
N GLY A 461 -32.32 -13.37 -4.61
CA GLY A 461 -31.80 -14.06 -3.44
C GLY A 461 -30.27 -14.05 -3.36
N LEU A 462 -29.74 -14.51 -2.22
CA LEU A 462 -28.30 -14.57 -1.96
C LEU A 462 -27.80 -16.00 -2.06
N THR A 463 -26.51 -16.17 -2.36
CA THR A 463 -25.88 -17.50 -2.41
C THR A 463 -24.54 -17.47 -1.70
N PHE A 464 -24.32 -18.42 -0.80
CA PHE A 464 -23.08 -18.55 -0.02
C PHE A 464 -22.59 -20.00 0.00
N GLN A 465 -21.32 -20.20 0.33
CA GLN A 465 -20.75 -21.50 0.67
C GLN A 465 -20.96 -21.76 2.17
N LYS A 466 -21.31 -22.98 2.55
CA LYS A 466 -21.56 -23.36 3.95
C LYS A 466 -20.38 -23.10 4.89
N GLY A 467 -20.68 -22.84 6.16
CA GLY A 467 -19.70 -22.80 7.26
C GLY A 467 -18.74 -21.61 7.29
N ASP A 468 -18.79 -20.71 6.30
CA ASP A 468 -17.95 -19.52 6.27
C ASP A 468 -18.53 -18.35 7.06
N THR A 469 -17.66 -17.43 7.49
CA THR A 469 -18.07 -16.07 7.89
C THR A 469 -17.80 -15.13 6.74
N VAL A 470 -18.86 -14.51 6.20
CA VAL A 470 -18.77 -13.59 5.07
C VAL A 470 -19.14 -12.17 5.47
N LEU A 471 -18.59 -11.20 4.76
CA LEU A 471 -19.04 -9.82 4.81
C LEU A 471 -20.01 -9.58 3.65
N HIS A 472 -21.12 -8.93 3.95
CA HIS A 472 -22.11 -8.58 2.94
C HIS A 472 -22.67 -7.19 3.22
N GLN A 473 -22.97 -6.43 2.16
CA GLN A 473 -23.42 -5.06 2.28
C GLN A 473 -24.91 -4.98 2.56
N VAL A 474 -25.26 -4.09 3.48
CA VAL A 474 -26.65 -3.71 3.75
C VAL A 474 -26.82 -2.21 3.63
N LEU A 475 -27.99 -1.80 3.15
CA LEU A 475 -28.46 -0.42 3.21
C LEU A 475 -29.37 -0.27 4.43
N ILE A 476 -28.96 0.60 5.35
CA ILE A 476 -29.77 1.04 6.48
C ILE A 476 -30.51 2.31 6.04
N THR A 477 -31.82 2.34 6.22
CA THR A 477 -32.65 3.52 5.99
C THR A 477 -33.34 3.92 7.28
N ASN A 478 -33.22 5.18 7.65
CA ASN A 478 -33.82 5.80 8.82
C ASN A 478 -34.71 6.96 8.35
N LYS A 479 -36.02 6.84 8.60
CA LYS A 479 -37.02 7.87 8.26
C LYS A 479 -37.60 8.54 9.51
N SER A 480 -37.03 8.29 10.69
CA SER A 480 -37.55 8.80 11.96
C SER A 480 -37.31 10.30 12.16
N GLY A 481 -36.32 10.87 11.47
CA GLY A 481 -35.85 12.24 11.68
C GLY A 481 -34.86 12.39 12.85
N TYR A 482 -34.62 11.33 13.63
CA TYR A 482 -33.65 11.29 14.73
C TYR A 482 -32.50 10.35 14.38
N LYS A 483 -31.27 10.71 14.73
CA LYS A 483 -30.11 9.86 14.44
C LYS A 483 -30.10 8.56 15.24
N ILE A 484 -29.60 7.49 14.63
CA ILE A 484 -29.24 6.25 15.34
C ILE A 484 -27.77 6.37 15.77
N PRO A 485 -27.44 6.45 17.07
CA PRO A 485 -26.07 6.54 17.55
C PRO A 485 -25.28 5.25 17.33
N SER A 486 -23.99 5.39 17.04
CA SER A 486 -23.12 4.29 16.60
C SER A 486 -21.93 4.00 17.53
N ALA A 487 -21.63 4.86 18.51
CA ALA A 487 -20.48 4.66 19.40
C ALA A 487 -20.56 3.33 20.17
N VAL A 488 -19.42 2.65 20.40
CA VAL A 488 -19.41 1.29 20.98
C VAL A 488 -20.06 1.22 22.36
N GLU A 489 -19.94 2.28 23.16
CA GLU A 489 -20.49 2.31 24.53
C GLU A 489 -22.01 2.25 24.52
N ARG A 490 -22.64 2.62 23.39
CA ARG A 490 -24.08 2.49 23.25
C ARG A 490 -24.52 1.04 23.07
N GLN A 491 -23.63 0.17 22.60
CA GLN A 491 -23.90 -1.24 22.30
C GLN A 491 -25.09 -1.42 21.35
N THR A 492 -25.21 -0.54 20.34
CA THR A 492 -26.15 -0.71 19.23
C THR A 492 -25.43 -1.35 18.07
N PHE A 493 -25.96 -2.47 17.58
CA PHE A 493 -25.34 -3.29 16.55
C PHE A 493 -26.36 -3.70 15.50
N ILE A 494 -25.87 -4.07 14.32
CA ILE A 494 -26.61 -4.84 13.32
C ILE A 494 -26.25 -6.31 13.52
N ALA A 495 -27.25 -7.17 13.53
CA ALA A 495 -27.10 -8.62 13.55
C ALA A 495 -28.11 -9.27 12.61
N CYS A 496 -28.03 -10.58 12.45
CA CYS A 496 -28.92 -11.31 11.55
C CYS A 496 -29.54 -12.53 12.20
N HIS A 497 -30.80 -12.75 11.87
CA HIS A 497 -31.57 -13.95 12.21
C HIS A 497 -31.66 -14.85 10.97
N TRP A 498 -31.38 -16.13 11.17
CA TRP A 498 -31.51 -17.18 10.16
C TRP A 498 -32.74 -18.04 10.45
N PHE A 499 -33.50 -18.34 9.41
CA PHE A 499 -34.65 -19.22 9.45
C PHE A 499 -34.48 -20.32 8.41
N ASN A 500 -34.97 -21.52 8.73
CA ASN A 500 -35.09 -22.62 7.79
C ASN A 500 -36.16 -22.30 6.73
N GLU A 501 -36.20 -23.08 5.65
CA GLU A 501 -37.20 -22.93 4.57
C GLU A 501 -38.66 -23.05 5.07
N ASP A 502 -38.89 -23.81 6.14
CA ASP A 502 -40.21 -23.96 6.79
C ASP A 502 -40.59 -22.77 7.70
N GLY A 503 -39.70 -21.76 7.82
CA GLY A 503 -39.89 -20.57 8.64
C GLY A 503 -39.50 -20.74 10.12
N SER A 504 -39.08 -21.93 10.55
CA SER A 504 -38.54 -22.14 11.90
C SER A 504 -37.19 -21.43 12.07
N VAL A 505 -36.88 -20.99 13.29
CA VAL A 505 -35.63 -20.29 13.59
C VAL A 505 -34.47 -21.28 13.54
N TYR A 506 -33.52 -21.06 12.62
CA TYR A 506 -32.24 -21.79 12.61
C TYR A 506 -31.26 -21.17 13.62
N ARG A 507 -31.13 -19.84 13.58
CA ARG A 507 -30.29 -19.08 14.51
C ARG A 507 -30.89 -17.71 14.73
N TRP A 508 -31.32 -17.43 15.96
CA TRP A 508 -31.74 -16.09 16.32
C TRP A 508 -30.51 -15.19 16.52
N ASP A 509 -29.55 -15.60 17.34
CA ASP A 509 -28.50 -14.69 17.74
C ASP A 509 -27.31 -14.65 16.75
N GLY A 510 -27.26 -13.62 15.90
CA GLY A 510 -26.22 -13.45 14.87
C GLY A 510 -24.98 -12.67 15.34
N ILE A 511 -23.94 -12.61 14.50
CA ILE A 511 -22.72 -11.84 14.81
C ILE A 511 -23.05 -10.35 14.92
N ARG A 512 -22.60 -9.71 15.99
CA ARG A 512 -22.70 -8.25 16.16
C ARG A 512 -21.77 -7.51 15.22
N THR A 513 -22.35 -6.62 14.43
CA THR A 513 -21.62 -5.67 13.59
C THR A 513 -21.88 -4.26 14.10
N LEU A 514 -20.82 -3.55 14.45
CA LEU A 514 -20.89 -2.14 14.87
C LEU A 514 -21.24 -1.25 13.67
N PHE A 515 -22.07 -0.23 13.89
CA PHE A 515 -22.34 0.80 12.88
C PHE A 515 -21.06 1.59 12.56
N GLU A 516 -20.81 1.92 11.30
CA GLU A 516 -19.60 2.70 10.95
C GLU A 516 -19.77 4.19 11.31
N VAL A 517 -21.00 4.70 11.24
CA VAL A 517 -21.38 6.08 11.53
C VAL A 517 -22.77 6.15 12.16
N ASP A 518 -23.08 7.27 12.81
CA ASP A 518 -24.43 7.61 13.24
C ASP A 518 -25.33 7.70 12.01
N ILE A 519 -26.50 7.06 12.05
CA ILE A 519 -27.39 6.97 10.88
C ILE A 519 -28.45 8.07 10.94
N ILE A 520 -28.26 9.13 10.16
CA ILE A 520 -29.23 10.24 10.06
C ILE A 520 -30.36 9.87 9.09
N ASN A 521 -30.00 9.56 7.84
CA ASN A 521 -30.96 9.22 6.78
C ASN A 521 -30.73 7.82 6.24
N GLN A 522 -29.62 7.61 5.54
CA GLN A 522 -29.29 6.31 4.97
C GLN A 522 -27.79 6.11 4.98
N TYR A 523 -27.36 4.87 5.13
CA TYR A 523 -25.96 4.50 5.06
C TYR A 523 -25.83 3.04 4.62
N THR A 524 -24.82 2.77 3.80
CA THR A 524 -24.46 1.41 3.41
C THR A 524 -23.22 0.98 4.18
N GLN A 525 -23.26 -0.21 4.75
CA GLN A 525 -22.09 -0.80 5.40
C GLN A 525 -22.05 -2.31 5.26
N ASP A 526 -20.87 -2.87 5.49
CA ASP A 526 -20.66 -4.30 5.57
C ASP A 526 -21.13 -4.86 6.92
N ILE A 527 -21.82 -6.00 6.90
CA ILE A 527 -22.19 -6.78 8.08
C ILE A 527 -21.60 -8.19 8.03
N LYS A 528 -21.34 -8.76 9.22
CA LYS A 528 -20.78 -10.12 9.36
C LYS A 528 -21.91 -11.14 9.39
N LEU A 529 -21.85 -12.11 8.49
CA LEU A 529 -22.79 -13.22 8.42
C LEU A 529 -22.05 -14.53 8.72
N ALA A 530 -22.46 -15.23 9.77
CA ALA A 530 -22.03 -16.62 10.00
C ALA A 530 -22.98 -17.55 9.25
N ILE A 531 -22.54 -18.04 8.09
CA ILE A 531 -23.35 -18.86 7.19
C ILE A 531 -23.67 -20.22 7.85
N PRO A 532 -24.89 -20.78 7.66
CA PRO A 532 -25.23 -22.12 8.11
C PRO A 532 -24.21 -23.19 7.67
N GLU A 533 -24.01 -24.19 8.52
CA GLU A 533 -23.07 -25.29 8.25
C GLU A 533 -23.63 -26.35 7.29
N GLU A 534 -24.96 -26.43 7.21
CA GLU A 534 -25.66 -27.37 6.35
C GLU A 534 -26.10 -26.70 5.04
N PRO A 535 -25.89 -27.33 3.88
CA PRO A 535 -26.46 -26.87 2.62
C PRO A 535 -27.99 -26.87 2.67
N GLY A 536 -28.60 -25.87 2.03
CA GLY A 536 -30.06 -25.77 1.98
C GLY A 536 -30.57 -24.38 1.64
N ASN A 537 -31.89 -24.26 1.61
CA ASN A 537 -32.58 -22.98 1.49
C ASN A 537 -32.86 -22.41 2.88
N TYR A 538 -32.54 -21.14 3.05
CA TYR A 538 -32.75 -20.39 4.28
C TYR A 538 -33.41 -19.05 3.98
N PHE A 539 -33.92 -18.42 5.03
CA PHE A 539 -34.23 -16.99 5.02
C PHE A 539 -33.32 -16.25 5.99
N LEU A 540 -32.85 -15.10 5.55
CA LEU A 540 -31.98 -14.21 6.31
C LEU A 540 -32.71 -12.89 6.57
N GLN A 541 -32.68 -12.44 7.82
CA GLN A 541 -33.29 -11.18 8.27
C GLN A 541 -32.22 -10.37 9.00
N ALA A 542 -31.97 -9.14 8.54
CA ALA A 542 -31.14 -8.21 9.30
C ALA A 542 -32.00 -7.49 10.34
N ASP A 543 -31.46 -7.28 11.54
CA ASP A 543 -32.13 -6.55 12.62
C ASP A 543 -31.11 -5.70 13.38
N ILE A 544 -31.61 -4.70 14.09
CA ILE A 544 -30.83 -3.81 14.95
C ILE A 544 -31.08 -4.22 16.40
N VAL A 545 -30.00 -4.40 17.15
CA VAL A 545 -30.04 -4.78 18.56
C VAL A 545 -29.35 -3.74 19.41
N ILE A 546 -29.98 -3.43 20.53
CA ILE A 546 -29.37 -2.71 21.65
C ILE A 546 -29.16 -3.73 22.75
N GLU A 547 -27.89 -4.04 23.04
CA GLU A 547 -27.53 -5.10 23.98
C GLU A 547 -28.21 -4.92 25.34
N GLY A 548 -28.74 -6.03 25.86
CA GLY A 548 -29.46 -6.08 27.13
C GLY A 548 -30.76 -5.27 27.19
N LYS A 549 -31.23 -4.68 26.07
CA LYS A 549 -32.43 -3.83 26.04
C LYS A 549 -33.50 -4.33 25.07
N MET A 550 -33.24 -4.29 23.76
CA MET A 550 -34.28 -4.59 22.76
C MET A 550 -33.70 -4.89 21.38
N TRP A 551 -34.52 -5.57 20.57
CA TRP A 551 -34.39 -5.67 19.12
C TRP A 551 -35.35 -4.68 18.45
N PHE A 552 -35.05 -4.26 17.22
CA PHE A 552 -35.94 -3.41 16.43
C PHE A 552 -37.05 -4.22 15.78
N GLU A 553 -36.91 -5.55 15.70
CA GLU A 553 -37.92 -6.49 15.19
C GLU A 553 -38.25 -6.22 13.71
N LEU A 554 -37.23 -5.87 12.93
CA LEU A 554 -37.36 -5.59 11.50
C LEU A 554 -37.89 -6.81 10.75
N LYS A 555 -38.73 -6.62 9.72
CA LYS A 555 -39.50 -7.74 9.12
C LYS A 555 -38.95 -8.31 7.83
N ASP A 556 -38.03 -7.60 7.18
CA ASP A 556 -37.59 -7.93 5.83
C ASP A 556 -36.71 -9.20 5.82
N LYS A 557 -37.15 -10.20 5.06
CA LYS A 557 -36.44 -11.47 4.88
C LYS A 557 -36.02 -11.65 3.43
N VAL A 558 -34.80 -12.14 3.24
CA VAL A 558 -34.23 -12.47 1.93
C VAL A 558 -33.99 -13.97 1.85
N LYS A 559 -34.33 -14.58 0.71
CA LYS A 559 -34.03 -15.99 0.46
C LYS A 559 -32.54 -16.18 0.23
N VAL A 560 -31.96 -17.18 0.87
CA VAL A 560 -30.54 -17.53 0.77
C VAL A 560 -30.40 -19.00 0.40
N VAL A 561 -29.53 -19.30 -0.56
CA VAL A 561 -29.10 -20.66 -0.91
C VAL A 561 -27.70 -20.88 -0.35
N VAL A 562 -27.55 -21.90 0.49
CA VAL A 562 -26.25 -22.34 1.02
C VAL A 562 -25.85 -23.62 0.29
N ASN A 563 -24.70 -23.58 -0.39
CA ASN A 563 -24.14 -24.72 -1.13
C ASN A 563 -23.13 -25.52 -0.31
#